data_AF-G9P2N4-F1
#
_entry.id   AF-G9P2N4-F1
#
_cell.length_a   1.000
_cell.length_b   1.000
_cell.length_c   1.000
_cell.angle_alpha   90.00
_cell.angle_beta   90.00
_cell.angle_gamma   90.00
#
_symmetry.space_group_name_H-M   'P 1'
#
loop_
_entity.id
_entity.type
_entity.pdbx_description
1 polymer ?
#
loop_
_entity_poly.entity_id
_entity_poly.type
_entity_poly.pdbx_seq_one_letter_code
_entity_poly.pdbx_strand_id
1 'polypeptide(L)'
;MAFLLALPCELSLQITRLLGIRDKINISATCKSFRAQLLPEIFNTIRFTNNDISAASALIAVEAHGQYVKGIEFTCQCNLDDTPTAPSLLPAACRLLNGSLTPNLQTITLKYNFGLDNDYDDVYFHFWDEEDVIATRTEELQHEWRALMNETWEAVAANIFVRELVLDQLPPKWTSTYYTDAFRQFLGQLESATLNLFGFEDYIGYRTNSAPGTNSFLRNLDASFFRYMTGLKRLHIRASDPLGLEDYPPYIPLALKPGDLPLLQSLTLENCFICSELVLFLQSHAQILESLDVNECLCRYAPEYYSENLSWADFFDKIYEARPRLTQLIAGGSKAPFIREEYDEGTDDAVDHSLQQLEADSDLIAFRHMFLDTDYGSSCMDDEVDVERFHQGDDQRAYDRLMGLVKENRAGFDRKCI
;
A
#
# COMPACT_ATOMS: atom_id res chain seq x y z
N MET A 1 -34.36 -30.88 2.01
CA MET A 1 -33.08 -30.78 2.76
C MET A 1 -32.29 -32.09 2.84
N ALA A 2 -32.89 -33.28 2.64
CA ALA A 2 -32.17 -34.56 2.68
C ALA A 2 -31.10 -34.75 1.56
N PHE A 3 -31.20 -34.01 0.45
CA PHE A 3 -30.31 -34.18 -0.71
C PHE A 3 -28.88 -33.62 -0.53
N LEU A 4 -28.70 -32.54 0.24
CA LEU A 4 -27.38 -31.92 0.44
C LEU A 4 -26.49 -32.72 1.40
N LEU A 5 -27.07 -33.34 2.43
CA LEU A 5 -26.36 -34.22 3.37
C LEU A 5 -26.03 -35.60 2.76
N ALA A 6 -26.65 -35.94 1.64
CA ALA A 6 -26.37 -37.17 0.89
C ALA A 6 -25.24 -36.99 -0.14
N LEU A 7 -24.75 -35.76 -0.35
CA LEU A 7 -23.62 -35.50 -1.22
C LEU A 7 -22.30 -35.93 -0.54
N PRO A 8 -21.32 -36.41 -1.32
CA PRO A 8 -19.93 -36.54 -0.86
C PRO A 8 -19.42 -35.24 -0.24
N CYS A 9 -18.57 -35.37 0.77
CA CYS A 9 -18.04 -34.25 1.54
C CYS A 9 -17.38 -33.21 0.61
N GLU A 10 -16.64 -33.69 -0.39
CA GLU A 10 -15.92 -32.90 -1.39
C GLU A 10 -16.87 -32.05 -2.24
N LEU A 11 -18.00 -32.62 -2.70
CA LEU A 11 -18.99 -31.89 -3.48
C LEU A 11 -19.74 -30.87 -2.61
N SER A 12 -20.03 -31.22 -1.35
CA SER A 12 -20.63 -30.27 -0.41
C SER A 12 -19.70 -29.07 -0.15
N LEU A 13 -18.39 -29.30 0.01
CA LEU A 13 -17.37 -28.26 0.20
C LEU A 13 -17.26 -27.34 -1.02
N GLN A 14 -17.30 -27.89 -2.23
CA GLN A 14 -17.25 -27.07 -3.43
C GLN A 14 -18.49 -26.18 -3.56
N ILE A 15 -19.69 -26.71 -3.26
CA ILE A 15 -20.92 -25.92 -3.25
C ILE A 15 -20.83 -24.82 -2.20
N THR A 16 -20.40 -25.14 -0.97
CA THR A 16 -20.33 -24.15 0.11
C THR A 16 -19.32 -23.04 -0.17
N ARG A 17 -18.21 -23.34 -0.85
CA ARG A 17 -17.21 -22.33 -1.24
C ARG A 17 -17.78 -21.24 -2.16
N LEU A 18 -18.78 -21.57 -2.97
CA LEU A 18 -19.43 -20.62 -3.89
C LEU A 18 -20.46 -19.73 -3.19
N LEU A 19 -20.79 -20.00 -1.92
CA LEU A 19 -21.80 -19.25 -1.18
C LEU A 19 -21.23 -17.98 -0.55
N GLY A 20 -22.06 -16.95 -0.45
CA GLY A 20 -21.76 -15.77 0.35
C GLY A 20 -21.73 -16.09 1.85
N ILE A 21 -21.09 -15.22 2.64
CA ILE A 21 -20.95 -15.40 4.09
C ILE A 21 -22.31 -15.54 4.80
N ARG A 22 -23.32 -14.77 4.36
CA ARG A 22 -24.68 -14.81 4.92
C ARG A 22 -25.33 -16.17 4.72
N ASP A 23 -25.16 -16.77 3.55
CA ASP A 23 -25.71 -18.10 3.24
C ASP A 23 -24.99 -19.20 4.01
N LYS A 24 -23.65 -19.08 4.16
CA LYS A 24 -22.86 -19.98 5.02
C LYS A 24 -23.36 -19.95 6.47
N ILE A 25 -23.60 -18.77 7.03
CA ILE A 25 -24.16 -18.61 8.38
C ILE A 25 -25.54 -19.30 8.47
N ASN A 26 -26.43 -19.02 7.53
CA ASN A 26 -27.77 -19.62 7.52
C ASN A 26 -27.71 -21.15 7.45
N ILE A 27 -26.86 -21.71 6.58
CA ILE A 27 -26.69 -23.17 6.44
C ILE A 27 -26.07 -23.77 7.71
N SER A 28 -25.11 -23.10 8.33
CA SER A 28 -24.50 -23.54 9.60
C SER A 28 -25.51 -23.62 10.76
N ALA A 29 -26.61 -22.86 10.69
CA ALA A 29 -27.69 -22.92 11.66
C ALA A 29 -28.56 -24.17 11.51
N THR A 30 -28.61 -24.77 10.31
CA THR A 30 -29.54 -25.87 9.99
C THR A 30 -29.17 -27.20 10.64
N CYS A 31 -27.89 -27.56 10.73
CA CYS A 31 -27.47 -28.82 11.35
C CYS A 31 -26.03 -28.76 11.91
N LYS A 32 -25.71 -29.68 12.84
CA LYS A 32 -24.38 -29.75 13.49
C LYS A 32 -23.24 -30.04 12.51
N SER A 33 -23.50 -30.84 11.47
CA SER A 33 -22.49 -31.21 10.48
C SER A 33 -22.06 -29.99 9.65
N PHE A 34 -23.02 -29.26 9.07
CA PHE A 34 -22.72 -28.03 8.35
C PHE A 34 -22.12 -26.96 9.26
N ARG A 35 -22.54 -26.89 10.52
CA ARG A 35 -21.89 -26.01 11.49
C ARG A 35 -20.40 -26.31 11.60
N ALA A 36 -20.03 -27.54 11.95
CA ALA A 36 -18.62 -27.92 12.11
C ALA A 36 -17.79 -27.68 10.83
N GLN A 37 -18.40 -27.89 9.66
CA GLN A 37 -17.76 -27.72 8.36
C GLN A 37 -17.55 -26.24 7.97
N LEU A 38 -18.49 -25.36 8.32
CA LEU A 38 -18.50 -23.96 7.87
C LEU A 38 -17.86 -22.99 8.88
N LEU A 39 -17.75 -23.36 10.16
CA LEU A 39 -17.11 -22.53 11.17
C LEU A 39 -15.73 -21.99 10.75
N PRO A 40 -14.82 -22.79 10.16
CA PRO A 40 -13.53 -22.29 9.71
C PRO A 40 -13.62 -21.20 8.63
N GLU A 41 -14.61 -21.28 7.74
CA GLU A 41 -14.81 -20.27 6.70
C GLU A 41 -15.56 -19.04 7.22
N ILE A 42 -16.49 -19.22 8.15
CA ILE A 42 -17.27 -18.13 8.73
C ILE A 42 -16.41 -17.25 9.64
N PHE A 43 -15.55 -17.88 10.45
CA PHE A 43 -14.69 -17.20 11.42
C PHE A 43 -13.25 -17.06 10.93
N ASN A 44 -12.99 -17.20 9.62
CA ASN A 44 -11.66 -17.01 9.05
C ASN A 44 -11.15 -15.57 9.27
N THR A 45 -12.03 -14.58 9.14
CA THR A 45 -11.70 -13.16 9.27
C THR A 45 -12.69 -12.48 10.22
N ILE A 46 -12.18 -11.76 11.22
CA ILE A 46 -12.98 -11.00 12.16
C ILE A 46 -12.87 -9.52 11.83
N ARG A 47 -14.02 -8.87 11.64
CA ARG A 47 -14.13 -7.45 11.33
C ARG A 47 -14.74 -6.71 12.51
N PHE A 48 -14.12 -5.63 12.95
CA PHE A 48 -14.65 -4.80 14.04
C PHE A 48 -14.10 -3.37 14.00
N THR A 49 -14.64 -2.53 14.87
CA THR A 49 -14.25 -1.11 15.00
C THR A 49 -13.96 -0.76 16.44
N ASN A 50 -13.51 0.47 16.64
CA ASN A 50 -13.61 1.31 17.84
C ASN A 50 -14.69 1.09 18.90
N ASN A 51 -15.88 0.73 18.42
CA ASN A 51 -17.10 0.86 19.19
C ASN A 51 -17.25 -0.32 20.16
N ASP A 52 -17.67 -0.02 21.39
CA ASP A 52 -17.95 -1.01 22.46
C ASP A 52 -18.72 -2.23 21.97
N ILE A 53 -19.82 -2.03 21.24
CA ILE A 53 -20.69 -3.11 20.78
C ILE A 53 -19.95 -3.98 19.75
N SER A 54 -19.21 -3.34 18.85
CA SER A 54 -18.46 -3.99 17.77
C SER A 54 -17.31 -4.82 18.32
N ALA A 55 -16.46 -4.20 19.16
CA ALA A 55 -15.31 -4.84 19.78
C ALA A 55 -15.72 -5.96 20.74
N ALA A 56 -16.77 -5.77 21.57
CA ALA A 56 -17.26 -6.81 22.46
C ALA A 56 -17.83 -8.02 21.70
N SER A 57 -18.57 -7.78 20.62
CA SER A 57 -19.13 -8.86 19.79
C SER A 57 -18.01 -9.66 19.10
N ALA A 58 -16.99 -8.98 18.59
CA ALA A 58 -15.83 -9.62 17.99
C ALA A 58 -15.03 -10.43 19.03
N LEU A 59 -14.87 -9.92 20.24
CA LEU A 59 -14.20 -10.63 21.33
C LEU A 59 -14.93 -11.92 21.68
N ILE A 60 -16.26 -11.90 21.81
CA ILE A 60 -17.07 -13.10 22.08
C ILE A 60 -16.88 -14.14 20.97
N ALA A 61 -16.87 -13.70 19.71
CA ALA A 61 -16.64 -14.60 18.58
C ALA A 61 -15.25 -15.24 18.63
N VAL A 62 -14.21 -14.45 18.94
CA VAL A 62 -12.83 -14.94 19.06
C VAL A 62 -12.64 -15.84 20.28
N GLU A 63 -13.29 -15.56 21.41
CA GLU A 63 -13.25 -16.44 22.58
C GLU A 63 -13.88 -17.82 22.27
N ALA A 64 -14.89 -17.88 21.40
CA ALA A 64 -15.52 -19.13 21.00
C ALA A 64 -14.81 -19.85 19.83
N HIS A 65 -14.21 -19.10 18.91
CA HIS A 65 -13.79 -19.60 17.59
C HIS A 65 -12.39 -19.12 17.14
N GLY A 66 -11.59 -18.57 18.04
CA GLY A 66 -10.28 -17.98 17.76
C GLY A 66 -9.29 -18.91 17.05
N GLN A 67 -9.41 -20.23 17.21
CA GLN A 67 -8.57 -21.18 16.47
C GLN A 67 -8.79 -21.15 14.95
N TYR A 68 -9.90 -20.60 14.46
CA TYR A 68 -10.20 -20.50 13.04
C TYR A 68 -9.82 -19.16 12.43
N VAL A 69 -9.51 -18.16 13.27
CA VAL A 69 -9.21 -16.81 12.83
C VAL A 69 -7.81 -16.75 12.25
N LYS A 70 -7.74 -16.34 10.98
CA LYS A 70 -6.49 -16.08 10.24
C LYS A 70 -6.31 -14.62 9.89
N GLY A 71 -7.39 -13.85 9.84
CA GLY A 71 -7.38 -12.43 9.54
C GLY A 71 -8.14 -11.60 10.57
N ILE A 72 -7.63 -10.41 10.87
CA ILE A 72 -8.35 -9.36 11.57
C ILE A 72 -8.41 -8.13 10.67
N GLU A 73 -9.59 -7.54 10.52
CA GLU A 73 -9.76 -6.22 9.91
C GLU A 73 -10.34 -5.27 10.96
N PHE A 74 -9.55 -4.27 11.34
CA PHE A 74 -9.91 -3.29 12.35
C PHE A 74 -10.00 -1.90 11.72
N THR A 75 -11.14 -1.23 11.92
CA THR A 75 -11.31 0.17 11.48
C THR A 75 -11.27 1.11 12.69
N CYS A 76 -10.25 1.98 12.71
CA CYS A 76 -10.11 3.10 13.63
C CYS A 76 -11.07 4.21 13.18
N GLN A 77 -11.93 4.67 14.08
CA GLN A 77 -12.98 5.66 13.86
C GLN A 77 -13.06 6.57 15.09
N CYS A 78 -12.95 7.86 14.89
CA CYS A 78 -13.17 8.89 15.91
C CYS A 78 -13.46 10.22 15.21
N ASN A 79 -14.01 11.19 15.92
CA ASN A 79 -14.10 12.55 15.39
C ASN A 79 -12.77 13.29 15.64
N LEU A 80 -12.40 14.20 14.75
CA LEU A 80 -11.12 14.91 14.83
C LEU A 80 -11.00 15.81 16.07
N ASP A 81 -12.13 16.41 16.46
CA ASP A 81 -12.21 17.35 17.57
C ASP A 81 -12.28 16.68 18.96
N ASP A 82 -12.35 15.34 18.99
CA ASP A 82 -12.48 14.62 20.23
C ASP A 82 -11.14 14.61 21.01
N THR A 83 -11.25 14.79 22.32
CA THR A 83 -10.10 14.76 23.24
C THR A 83 -10.10 13.46 24.02
N PRO A 84 -8.92 12.83 24.26
CA PRO A 84 -8.86 11.58 25.02
C PRO A 84 -9.32 11.79 26.47
N THR A 85 -10.41 11.11 26.87
CA THR A 85 -10.91 11.12 28.27
C THR A 85 -10.66 9.80 29.00
N ALA A 86 -10.33 8.77 28.25
CA ALA A 86 -10.00 7.40 28.67
C ALA A 86 -9.09 6.80 27.57
N PRO A 87 -8.57 5.57 27.73
CA PRO A 87 -7.90 4.88 26.63
C PRO A 87 -8.80 4.85 25.40
N SER A 88 -8.31 5.37 24.27
CA SER A 88 -9.09 5.49 23.04
C SER A 88 -9.32 4.12 22.38
N LEU A 89 -8.42 3.17 22.61
CA LEU A 89 -8.58 1.78 22.25
C LEU A 89 -9.18 0.98 23.41
N LEU A 90 -10.40 0.49 23.19
CA LEU A 90 -11.10 -0.32 24.18
C LEU A 90 -10.34 -1.61 24.53
N PRO A 91 -10.44 -2.09 25.78
CA PRO A 91 -9.77 -3.33 26.20
C PRO A 91 -10.12 -4.55 25.34
N ALA A 92 -11.36 -4.62 24.82
CA ALA A 92 -11.78 -5.69 23.92
C ALA A 92 -11.02 -5.64 22.57
N ALA A 93 -10.88 -4.45 21.99
CA ALA A 93 -10.12 -4.24 20.76
C ALA A 93 -8.63 -4.54 20.98
N CYS A 94 -8.05 -4.07 22.09
CA CYS A 94 -6.67 -4.37 22.47
C CYS A 94 -6.40 -5.88 22.58
N ARG A 95 -7.28 -6.65 23.25
CA ARG A 95 -7.16 -8.11 23.37
C ARG A 95 -7.28 -8.84 22.04
N LEU A 96 -8.04 -8.30 21.08
CA LEU A 96 -8.15 -8.87 19.73
C LEU A 96 -6.87 -8.62 18.94
N LEU A 97 -6.38 -7.38 18.92
CA LEU A 97 -5.22 -6.97 18.13
C LEU A 97 -3.91 -7.59 18.64
N ASN A 98 -3.76 -7.79 19.95
CA ASN A 98 -2.58 -8.45 20.51
C ASN A 98 -2.47 -9.94 20.17
N GLY A 99 -3.53 -10.54 19.60
CA GLY A 99 -3.52 -11.91 19.10
C GLY A 99 -3.55 -13.02 20.16
N SER A 100 -3.76 -12.68 21.44
CA SER A 100 -3.71 -13.63 22.56
C SER A 100 -4.70 -14.82 22.45
N LEU A 101 -5.77 -14.66 21.68
CA LEU A 101 -6.82 -15.67 21.49
C LEU A 101 -6.85 -16.26 20.07
N THR A 102 -5.93 -15.85 19.19
CA THR A 102 -5.95 -16.19 17.77
C THR A 102 -4.60 -16.80 17.35
N PRO A 103 -4.33 -18.07 17.71
CA PRO A 103 -3.02 -18.70 17.50
C PRO A 103 -2.66 -18.91 16.03
N ASN A 104 -3.64 -18.82 15.12
CA ASN A 104 -3.47 -18.98 13.68
C ASN A 104 -3.59 -17.66 12.92
N LEU A 105 -3.58 -16.52 13.62
CA LEU A 105 -3.66 -15.20 13.00
C LEU A 105 -2.42 -14.96 12.14
N GLN A 106 -2.64 -14.59 10.89
CA GLN A 106 -1.58 -14.34 9.91
C GLN A 106 -1.62 -12.90 9.41
N THR A 107 -2.83 -12.34 9.23
CA THR A 107 -3.03 -11.05 8.60
C THR A 107 -3.75 -10.08 9.53
N ILE A 108 -3.22 -8.87 9.67
CA ILE A 108 -3.95 -7.72 10.23
C ILE A 108 -4.10 -6.66 9.16
N THR A 109 -5.34 -6.18 9.01
CA THR A 109 -5.68 -4.99 8.22
C THR A 109 -6.11 -3.89 9.18
N LEU A 110 -5.41 -2.77 9.17
CA LEU A 110 -5.78 -1.55 9.89
C LEU A 110 -6.29 -0.54 8.89
N LYS A 111 -7.52 -0.07 9.10
CA LYS A 111 -8.11 1.01 8.33
C LYS A 111 -8.29 2.23 9.21
N TYR A 112 -7.78 3.38 8.79
CA TYR A 112 -7.98 4.63 9.50
C TYR A 112 -9.09 5.43 8.82
N ASN A 113 -10.14 5.74 9.59
CA ASN A 113 -11.26 6.54 9.14
C ASN A 113 -11.50 7.65 10.18
N PHE A 114 -10.65 8.66 10.12
CA PHE A 114 -10.65 9.79 11.06
C PHE A 114 -11.39 11.02 10.49
N GLY A 115 -12.00 10.92 9.31
CA GLY A 115 -12.64 12.08 8.67
C GLY A 115 -11.67 13.19 8.27
N LEU A 116 -10.42 12.83 7.97
CA LEU A 116 -9.35 13.75 7.56
C LEU A 116 -9.55 14.29 6.13
N ASP A 117 -10.63 13.95 5.45
CA ASP A 117 -10.95 14.26 4.06
C ASP A 117 -12.14 15.24 3.95
N ASN A 118 -12.47 15.97 5.02
CA ASN A 118 -13.56 16.94 4.98
C ASN A 118 -13.10 18.25 4.31
N ASP A 119 -13.62 18.52 3.10
CA ASP A 119 -13.31 19.72 2.28
C ASP A 119 -13.55 21.07 2.99
N TYR A 120 -14.29 21.08 4.11
CA TYR A 120 -14.59 22.27 4.88
C TYR A 120 -13.59 22.56 6.02
N ASP A 121 -12.74 21.60 6.35
CA ASP A 121 -11.81 21.71 7.46
C ASP A 121 -10.39 22.01 6.95
N ASP A 122 -9.64 22.82 7.71
CA ASP A 122 -8.24 23.12 7.46
C ASP A 122 -7.36 21.91 7.86
N VAL A 123 -7.60 20.75 7.23
CA VAL A 123 -6.96 19.45 7.51
C VAL A 123 -5.44 19.57 7.52
N TYR A 124 -4.89 20.42 6.65
CA TYR A 124 -3.46 20.63 6.52
C TYR A 124 -2.79 21.03 7.85
N PHE A 125 -3.49 21.69 8.78
CA PHE A 125 -2.92 22.05 10.09
C PHE A 125 -2.51 20.82 10.89
N HIS A 126 -3.27 19.72 10.80
CA HIS A 126 -2.90 18.48 11.48
C HIS A 126 -1.60 17.88 10.94
N PHE A 127 -1.23 18.21 9.70
CA PHE A 127 -0.07 17.66 9.00
C PHE A 127 1.12 18.62 8.88
N TRP A 128 0.93 19.88 9.26
CA TRP A 128 1.91 20.93 9.04
C TRP A 128 3.15 20.79 9.91
N ASP A 129 2.95 20.58 11.22
CA ASP A 129 4.05 20.60 12.17
C ASP A 129 4.89 19.32 12.11
N GLU A 130 6.21 19.52 12.07
CA GLU A 130 7.20 18.47 12.30
C GLU A 130 7.21 18.10 13.78
N GLU A 131 7.10 16.80 14.06
CA GLU A 131 6.98 16.30 15.42
C GLU A 131 8.26 15.57 15.84
N ASP A 132 8.83 15.98 16.98
CA ASP A 132 9.78 15.15 17.71
C ASP A 132 9.03 14.18 18.66
N VAL A 133 9.79 13.40 19.44
CA VAL A 133 9.22 12.41 20.38
C VAL A 133 8.34 13.06 21.45
N ILE A 134 8.65 14.29 21.88
CA ILE A 134 7.89 15.01 22.92
C ILE A 134 6.62 15.61 22.32
N ALA A 135 6.72 16.21 21.13
CA ALA A 135 5.58 16.72 20.37
C ALA A 135 4.60 15.59 20.06
N THR A 136 5.08 14.45 19.55
CA THR A 136 4.26 13.26 19.26
C THR A 136 3.43 12.83 20.48
N ARG A 137 4.05 12.74 21.67
CA ARG A 137 3.34 12.40 22.91
C ARG A 137 2.33 13.45 23.34
N THR A 138 2.63 14.72 23.05
CA THR A 138 1.74 15.82 23.38
C THR A 138 0.48 15.75 22.51
N GLU A 139 0.65 15.52 21.21
CA GLU A 139 -0.45 15.30 20.25
C GLU A 139 -1.30 14.09 20.64
N GLU A 140 -0.68 12.98 21.05
CA GLU A 140 -1.37 11.79 21.56
C GLU A 140 -2.20 12.06 22.83
N LEU A 141 -1.83 13.05 23.64
CA LEU A 141 -2.61 13.44 24.82
C LEU A 141 -3.72 14.45 24.51
N GLN A 142 -3.61 15.17 23.40
CA GLN A 142 -4.54 16.25 23.04
C GLN A 142 -5.64 15.76 22.09
N HIS A 143 -5.33 14.82 21.20
CA HIS A 143 -6.23 14.42 20.12
C HIS A 143 -6.54 12.91 20.19
N GLU A 144 -7.83 12.56 20.22
CA GLU A 144 -8.28 11.17 20.35
C GLU A 144 -7.81 10.29 19.18
N TRP A 145 -7.76 10.82 17.95
CA TRP A 145 -7.28 10.06 16.80
C TRP A 145 -5.79 9.71 16.89
N ARG A 146 -4.97 10.59 17.49
CA ARG A 146 -3.55 10.34 17.75
C ARG A 146 -3.39 9.27 18.83
N ALA A 147 -4.13 9.40 19.94
CA ALA A 147 -4.16 8.40 21.01
C ALA A 147 -4.56 7.01 20.48
N LEU A 148 -5.67 6.94 19.74
CA LEU A 148 -6.20 5.71 19.15
C LEU A 148 -5.21 5.08 18.17
N MET A 149 -4.57 5.87 17.30
CA MET A 149 -3.56 5.39 16.38
C MET A 149 -2.36 4.79 17.14
N ASN A 150 -1.87 5.46 18.18
CA ASN A 150 -0.77 4.96 19.01
C ASN A 150 -1.15 3.68 19.77
N GLU A 151 -2.27 3.66 20.48
CA GLU A 151 -2.72 2.50 21.26
C GLU A 151 -3.01 1.28 20.35
N THR A 152 -3.49 1.52 19.13
CA THR A 152 -3.66 0.47 18.11
C THR A 152 -2.32 -0.14 17.73
N TRP A 153 -1.31 0.67 17.45
CA TRP A 153 0.03 0.18 17.15
C TRP A 153 0.65 -0.54 18.33
N GLU A 154 0.45 -0.05 19.56
CA GLU A 154 0.96 -0.71 20.77
C GLU A 154 0.37 -2.12 20.92
N ALA A 155 -0.95 -2.26 20.71
CA ALA A 155 -1.62 -3.56 20.76
C ALA A 155 -1.13 -4.50 19.65
N VAL A 156 -0.94 -4.00 18.42
CA VAL A 156 -0.44 -4.78 17.28
C VAL A 156 1.02 -5.19 17.48
N ALA A 157 1.87 -4.30 18.02
CA ALA A 157 3.27 -4.58 18.28
C ALA A 157 3.48 -5.74 19.28
N ALA A 158 2.51 -6.00 20.17
CA ALA A 158 2.54 -7.13 21.08
C ALA A 158 2.20 -8.47 20.40
N ASN A 159 1.79 -8.47 19.14
CA ASN A 159 1.35 -9.66 18.42
C ASN A 159 2.52 -10.43 17.79
N ILE A 160 2.67 -11.71 18.13
CA ILE A 160 3.78 -12.56 17.68
C ILE A 160 3.44 -13.49 16.50
N PHE A 161 2.17 -13.55 16.10
CA PHE A 161 1.68 -14.51 15.09
C PHE A 161 1.59 -13.88 13.70
N VAL A 162 1.33 -12.59 13.62
CA VAL A 162 1.09 -11.86 12.37
C VAL A 162 2.33 -11.89 11.47
N ARG A 163 2.09 -12.13 10.18
CA ARG A 163 3.10 -12.13 9.11
C ARG A 163 2.74 -11.19 7.97
N GLU A 164 1.49 -10.73 7.91
CA GLU A 164 1.02 -9.81 6.90
C GLU A 164 0.33 -8.61 7.53
N LEU A 165 0.74 -7.43 7.10
CA LEU A 165 0.19 -6.16 7.53
C LEU A 165 -0.36 -5.39 6.34
N VAL A 166 -1.61 -4.96 6.43
CA VAL A 166 -2.25 -4.08 5.45
C VAL A 166 -2.68 -2.81 6.16
N LEU A 167 -2.18 -1.67 5.72
CA LEU A 167 -2.56 -0.36 6.22
C LEU A 167 -3.37 0.34 5.14
N ASP A 168 -4.62 0.65 5.45
CA ASP A 168 -5.54 1.39 4.60
C ASP A 168 -5.72 2.81 5.16
N GLN A 169 -5.42 3.81 4.32
CA GLN A 169 -5.44 5.22 4.68
C GLN A 169 -4.52 5.57 5.86
N LEU A 170 -3.27 5.06 5.88
CA LEU A 170 -2.30 5.38 6.93
C LEU A 170 -2.02 6.89 6.98
N PRO A 171 -2.34 7.60 8.07
CA PRO A 171 -1.98 9.00 8.22
C PRO A 171 -0.45 9.13 8.37
N PRO A 172 0.23 9.99 7.57
CA PRO A 172 1.67 10.16 7.62
C PRO A 172 2.13 10.97 8.86
N LYS A 173 1.93 10.38 10.04
CA LYS A 173 2.25 10.98 11.33
C LYS A 173 2.89 10.01 12.30
N TRP A 174 3.72 10.55 13.18
CA TRP A 174 4.48 9.78 14.17
C TRP A 174 3.56 9.14 15.21
N THR A 175 4.03 8.08 15.87
CA THR A 175 3.44 7.61 17.13
C THR A 175 4.56 7.24 18.07
N SER A 176 4.32 7.37 19.37
CA SER A 176 5.26 6.95 20.41
C SER A 176 5.65 5.48 20.27
N THR A 177 4.72 4.63 19.80
CA THR A 177 4.96 3.20 19.59
C THR A 177 6.06 2.93 18.58
N TYR A 178 6.21 3.75 17.54
CA TYR A 178 7.24 3.55 16.50
C TYR A 178 8.68 3.57 17.06
N TYR A 179 8.89 4.19 18.22
CA TYR A 179 10.19 4.25 18.89
C TYR A 179 10.48 3.06 19.81
N THR A 180 9.56 2.11 19.95
CA THR A 180 9.69 0.98 20.88
C THR A 180 10.37 -0.23 20.24
N ASP A 181 11.05 -1.03 21.07
CA ASP A 181 11.66 -2.28 20.59
C ASP A 181 10.61 -3.33 20.24
N ALA A 182 9.44 -3.33 20.91
CA ALA A 182 8.33 -4.22 20.58
C ALA A 182 7.85 -4.00 19.14
N PHE A 183 7.70 -2.74 18.72
CA PHE A 183 7.33 -2.39 17.36
C PHE A 183 8.37 -2.87 16.35
N ARG A 184 9.67 -2.65 16.62
CA ARG A 184 10.76 -3.13 15.73
C ARG A 184 10.77 -4.65 15.60
N GLN A 185 10.54 -5.37 16.70
CA GLN A 185 10.44 -6.84 16.69
C GLN A 185 9.23 -7.30 15.87
N PHE A 186 8.09 -6.63 16.03
CA PHE A 186 6.90 -6.88 15.23
C PHE A 186 7.15 -6.67 13.72
N LEU A 187 7.84 -5.60 13.34
CA LEU A 187 8.20 -5.37 11.93
C LEU A 187 9.11 -6.46 11.38
N GLY A 188 10.08 -6.93 12.17
CA GLY A 188 11.06 -7.94 11.74
C GLY A 188 10.49 -9.31 11.40
N GLN A 189 9.31 -9.65 11.93
CA GLN A 189 8.62 -10.91 11.63
C GLN A 189 7.67 -10.84 10.43
N LEU A 190 7.39 -9.65 9.89
CA LEU A 190 6.48 -9.50 8.75
C LEU A 190 7.12 -10.09 7.49
N GLU A 191 6.31 -10.81 6.71
CA GLU A 191 6.68 -11.35 5.39
C GLU A 191 6.02 -10.56 4.26
N SER A 192 4.93 -9.82 4.54
CA SER A 192 4.15 -9.06 3.55
C SER A 192 3.63 -7.77 4.18
N ALA A 193 3.77 -6.65 3.47
CA ALA A 193 3.27 -5.35 3.89
C ALA A 193 2.64 -4.61 2.73
N THR A 194 1.46 -4.03 2.97
CA THR A 194 0.77 -3.11 2.04
C THR A 194 0.55 -1.79 2.77
N LEU A 195 1.09 -0.70 2.23
CA LEU A 195 1.02 0.64 2.79
C LEU A 195 0.21 1.53 1.83
N ASN A 196 -1.06 1.74 2.12
CA ASN A 196 -1.87 2.75 1.43
C ASN A 196 -1.80 4.04 2.25
N LEU A 197 -1.02 4.99 1.77
CA LEU A 197 -0.79 6.24 2.47
C LEU A 197 -1.97 7.18 2.24
N PHE A 198 -2.46 7.76 3.33
CA PHE A 198 -3.49 8.78 3.30
C PHE A 198 -2.98 10.04 2.60
N GLY A 199 -3.89 10.72 1.89
CA GLY A 199 -3.68 12.10 1.49
C GLY A 199 -4.99 12.88 1.41
N PHE A 200 -4.85 14.19 1.45
CA PHE A 200 -5.88 15.21 1.37
C PHE A 200 -5.50 16.26 0.31
N GLU A 201 -6.51 17.01 -0.11
CA GLU A 201 -6.40 18.28 -0.81
C GLU A 201 -7.35 19.23 -0.06
N ASP A 202 -6.83 20.34 0.46
CA ASP A 202 -7.65 21.30 1.20
C ASP A 202 -8.39 22.27 0.26
N TYR A 203 -9.27 23.10 0.82
CA TYR A 203 -10.05 24.09 0.04
C TYR A 203 -9.16 25.10 -0.73
N ILE A 204 -7.92 25.32 -0.30
CA ILE A 204 -6.98 26.26 -0.92
C ILE A 204 -6.11 25.55 -1.97
N GLY A 205 -6.19 24.22 -2.07
CA GLY A 205 -5.45 23.38 -2.99
C GLY A 205 -4.16 22.78 -2.41
N TYR A 206 -3.85 23.00 -1.13
CA TYR A 206 -2.69 22.36 -0.51
C TYR A 206 -2.91 20.85 -0.43
N ARG A 207 -1.91 20.11 -0.91
CA ARG A 207 -1.89 18.65 -0.84
C ARG A 207 -1.01 18.14 0.29
N THR A 208 -1.04 16.85 0.52
CA THR A 208 -0.36 16.22 1.67
C THR A 208 1.15 16.33 1.56
N ASN A 209 1.66 16.26 0.32
CA ASN A 209 3.08 16.42 0.00
C ASN A 209 3.65 17.82 0.26
N SER A 210 2.79 18.85 0.36
CA SER A 210 3.17 20.22 0.68
C SER A 210 3.37 20.45 2.19
N ALA A 211 2.81 19.58 3.04
CA ALA A 211 2.86 19.73 4.49
C ALA A 211 4.22 19.26 5.07
N PRO A 212 4.97 20.12 5.80
CA PRO A 212 6.30 19.78 6.32
C PRO A 212 6.31 18.56 7.27
N GLY A 213 5.31 18.43 8.15
CA GLY A 213 5.19 17.29 9.06
C GLY A 213 5.03 15.95 8.33
N THR A 214 4.19 15.92 7.29
CA THR A 214 4.07 14.76 6.38
C THR A 214 5.38 14.45 5.70
N ASN A 215 6.03 15.47 5.13
CA ASN A 215 7.29 15.35 4.42
C ASN A 215 8.37 14.73 5.33
N SER A 216 8.47 15.22 6.57
CA SER A 216 9.37 14.70 7.60
C SER A 216 9.06 13.25 7.97
N PHE A 217 7.80 12.86 8.14
CA PHE A 217 7.41 11.47 8.39
C PHE A 217 7.83 10.54 7.25
N LEU A 218 7.44 10.87 6.02
CA LEU A 218 7.63 10.02 4.85
C LEU A 218 9.12 9.87 4.47
N ARG A 219 9.90 10.95 4.61
CA ARG A 219 11.38 10.93 4.45
C ARG A 219 12.10 9.95 5.37
N ASN A 220 11.48 9.59 6.50
CA ASN A 220 12.08 8.76 7.53
C ASN A 220 11.40 7.37 7.63
N LEU A 221 10.68 6.93 6.58
CA LEU A 221 10.13 5.56 6.55
C LEU A 221 11.24 4.49 6.59
N ASP A 222 12.41 4.77 6.01
CA ASP A 222 13.58 3.89 6.14
C ASP A 222 13.97 3.70 7.62
N ALA A 223 13.95 4.81 8.38
CA ALA A 223 14.45 4.87 9.74
C ALA A 223 13.53 4.15 10.73
N SER A 224 12.24 4.17 10.44
CA SER A 224 11.21 3.71 11.37
C SER A 224 10.55 2.40 10.95
N PHE A 225 10.50 2.10 9.66
CA PHE A 225 9.86 0.90 9.11
C PHE A 225 10.85 -0.01 8.38
N PHE A 226 11.35 0.40 7.22
CA PHE A 226 11.93 -0.52 6.25
C PHE A 226 13.21 -1.22 6.74
N ARG A 227 14.10 -0.53 7.47
CA ARG A 227 15.31 -1.16 8.03
C ARG A 227 15.02 -2.27 9.04
N TYR A 228 13.85 -2.23 9.68
CA TYR A 228 13.46 -3.22 10.69
C TYR A 228 12.65 -4.38 10.10
N MET A 229 12.07 -4.22 8.91
CA MET A 229 11.32 -5.23 8.17
C MET A 229 12.23 -6.28 7.50
N THR A 230 13.12 -6.89 8.29
CA THR A 230 14.18 -7.79 7.79
C THR A 230 13.67 -9.12 7.23
N GLY A 231 12.47 -9.55 7.62
CA GLY A 231 11.79 -10.74 7.12
C GLY A 231 10.93 -10.54 5.86
N LEU A 232 10.79 -9.29 5.39
CA LEU A 232 9.79 -8.93 4.40
C LEU A 232 10.14 -9.46 3.00
N LYS A 233 9.17 -10.14 2.38
CA LYS A 233 9.29 -10.70 1.02
C LYS A 233 8.45 -9.94 0.01
N ARG A 234 7.36 -9.31 0.44
CA ARG A 234 6.45 -8.55 -0.43
C ARG A 234 6.17 -7.19 0.17
N LEU A 235 6.40 -6.14 -0.62
CA LEU A 235 6.07 -4.77 -0.28
C LEU A 235 5.20 -4.18 -1.38
N HIS A 236 4.07 -3.60 -0.96
CA HIS A 236 3.22 -2.78 -1.80
C HIS A 236 3.12 -1.39 -1.16
N ILE A 237 3.44 -0.34 -1.91
CA ILE A 237 3.26 1.05 -1.48
C ILE A 237 2.34 1.72 -2.50
N ARG A 238 1.25 2.29 -1.98
CA ARG A 238 0.35 3.17 -2.74
C ARG A 238 0.32 4.52 -2.06
N ALA A 239 0.86 5.53 -2.74
CA ALA A 239 0.89 6.88 -2.23
C ALA A 239 -0.32 7.69 -2.74
N SER A 240 -0.90 8.54 -1.88
CA SER A 240 -1.94 9.47 -2.32
C SER A 240 -1.36 10.60 -3.16
N ASP A 241 -0.22 11.16 -2.74
CA ASP A 241 0.59 12.09 -3.52
C ASP A 241 1.88 11.39 -3.95
N PRO A 242 2.44 11.68 -5.14
CA PRO A 242 3.60 10.96 -5.67
C PRO A 242 4.82 10.96 -4.74
N LEU A 243 5.34 9.76 -4.44
CA LEU A 243 6.64 9.58 -3.77
C LEU A 243 7.76 9.31 -4.76
N GLY A 244 8.98 9.65 -4.39
CA GLY A 244 10.18 9.60 -5.22
C GLY A 244 10.69 11.01 -5.51
N LEU A 245 12.01 11.07 -5.75
CA LEU A 245 12.82 12.29 -5.95
C LEU A 245 13.23 12.99 -4.65
N GLU A 246 14.54 13.15 -4.48
CA GLU A 246 15.12 13.89 -3.36
C GLU A 246 15.35 15.36 -3.78
N ASP A 247 14.28 16.16 -3.72
CA ASP A 247 14.30 17.59 -4.05
C ASP A 247 13.64 18.41 -2.92
N TYR A 248 13.55 19.73 -3.11
CA TYR A 248 12.76 20.62 -2.25
C TYR A 248 11.27 20.22 -2.29
N PRO A 249 10.49 20.44 -1.20
CA PRO A 249 9.03 20.26 -1.24
C PRO A 249 8.42 20.90 -2.49
N PRO A 250 7.43 20.24 -3.13
CA PRO A 250 6.60 19.14 -2.62
C PRO A 250 7.17 17.72 -2.83
N TYR A 251 8.39 17.58 -3.34
CA TYR A 251 8.96 16.24 -3.59
C TYR A 251 9.37 15.53 -2.29
N ILE A 252 9.07 14.23 -2.22
CA ILE A 252 9.32 13.37 -1.06
C ILE A 252 9.99 12.09 -1.57
N PRO A 253 11.16 11.68 -1.05
CA PRO A 253 11.82 10.44 -1.46
C PRO A 253 11.00 9.19 -1.11
N LEU A 254 11.33 8.06 -1.71
CA LEU A 254 10.69 6.78 -1.39
C LEU A 254 11.12 6.24 -0.02
N ALA A 255 12.27 6.72 0.46
CA ALA A 255 12.99 6.21 1.63
C ALA A 255 13.33 4.71 1.50
N LEU A 256 13.57 4.23 0.28
CA LEU A 256 14.06 2.88 0.01
C LEU A 256 15.57 2.91 -0.16
N LYS A 257 16.31 2.55 0.89
CA LYS A 257 17.78 2.58 0.88
C LYS A 257 18.38 1.25 0.44
N PRO A 258 19.55 1.26 -0.24
CA PRO A 258 20.29 0.04 -0.52
C PRO A 258 20.55 -0.77 0.77
N GLY A 259 20.18 -2.06 0.76
CA GLY A 259 20.37 -2.97 1.89
C GLY A 259 19.23 -3.04 2.90
N ASP A 260 18.24 -2.12 2.85
CA ASP A 260 16.96 -2.32 3.56
C ASP A 260 16.17 -3.45 2.89
N LEU A 261 15.28 -4.11 3.64
CA LEU A 261 14.41 -5.19 3.12
C LEU A 261 15.19 -6.34 2.41
N PRO A 262 16.19 -6.96 3.07
CA PRO A 262 17.15 -7.85 2.42
C PRO A 262 16.56 -9.14 1.82
N LEU A 263 15.32 -9.49 2.15
CA LEU A 263 14.62 -10.67 1.64
C LEU A 263 13.51 -10.34 0.64
N LEU A 264 13.46 -9.10 0.14
CA LEU A 264 12.39 -8.63 -0.73
C LEU A 264 12.41 -9.33 -2.09
N GLN A 265 11.31 -10.01 -2.41
CA GLN A 265 11.09 -10.76 -3.64
C GLN A 265 10.11 -10.06 -4.59
N SER A 266 9.16 -9.30 -4.03
CA SER A 266 8.16 -8.55 -4.82
C SER A 266 8.03 -7.13 -4.32
N LEU A 267 8.14 -6.17 -5.24
CA LEU A 267 7.88 -4.76 -5.00
C LEU A 267 6.79 -4.26 -5.94
N THR A 268 5.72 -3.68 -5.38
CA THR A 268 4.70 -2.94 -6.13
C THR A 268 4.70 -1.50 -5.65
N LEU A 269 4.79 -0.57 -6.59
CA LEU A 269 4.70 0.87 -6.35
C LEU A 269 3.56 1.45 -7.18
N GLU A 270 2.65 2.15 -6.50
CA GLU A 270 1.57 2.90 -7.13
C GLU A 270 1.69 4.38 -6.78
N ASN A 271 1.54 5.23 -7.80
CA ASN A 271 1.66 6.68 -7.71
C ASN A 271 3.01 7.10 -7.12
N CYS A 272 4.10 6.68 -7.76
CA CYS A 272 5.47 6.98 -7.35
C CYS A 272 6.30 7.39 -8.57
N PHE A 273 7.23 8.32 -8.42
CA PHE A 273 8.24 8.63 -9.42
C PHE A 273 9.30 7.53 -9.51
N ILE A 274 9.66 7.16 -10.73
CA ILE A 274 10.96 6.52 -10.96
C ILE A 274 12.08 7.52 -10.64
N CYS A 275 13.09 7.04 -9.93
CA CYS A 275 14.21 7.87 -9.48
C CYS A 275 15.47 7.02 -9.27
N SER A 276 16.59 7.71 -9.08
CA SER A 276 17.92 7.17 -8.84
C SER A 276 17.97 6.39 -7.54
N GLU A 277 17.23 6.84 -6.51
CA GLU A 277 17.06 6.10 -5.26
C GLU A 277 16.47 4.69 -5.54
N LEU A 278 15.38 4.62 -6.31
CA LEU A 278 14.76 3.35 -6.69
C LEU A 278 15.72 2.49 -7.54
N VAL A 279 16.46 3.08 -8.49
CA VAL A 279 17.47 2.35 -9.25
C VAL A 279 18.52 1.73 -8.33
N LEU A 280 19.10 2.50 -7.42
CA LEU A 280 20.11 1.99 -6.47
C LEU A 280 19.55 0.89 -5.58
N PHE A 281 18.31 1.06 -5.11
CA PHE A 281 17.60 0.03 -4.35
C PHE A 281 17.45 -1.26 -5.15
N LEU A 282 16.91 -1.19 -6.37
CA LEU A 282 16.70 -2.34 -7.25
C LEU A 282 18.03 -3.02 -7.63
N GLN A 283 19.09 -2.26 -7.88
CA GLN A 283 20.42 -2.79 -8.16
C GLN A 283 20.98 -3.58 -6.97
N SER A 284 20.79 -3.09 -5.75
CA SER A 284 21.19 -3.81 -4.54
C SER A 284 20.40 -5.11 -4.31
N HIS A 285 19.18 -5.20 -4.85
CA HIS A 285 18.29 -6.36 -4.76
C HIS A 285 18.24 -7.23 -6.02
N ALA A 286 19.08 -6.94 -7.03
CA ALA A 286 19.00 -7.56 -8.35
C ALA A 286 19.04 -9.11 -8.31
N GLN A 287 19.69 -9.70 -7.31
CA GLN A 287 19.83 -11.16 -7.19
C GLN A 287 18.73 -11.85 -6.39
N ILE A 288 17.79 -11.10 -5.82
CA ILE A 288 16.73 -11.60 -4.92
C ILE A 288 15.35 -11.20 -5.42
N LEU A 289 15.20 -9.99 -5.97
CA LEU A 289 13.93 -9.48 -6.46
C LEU A 289 13.47 -10.26 -7.70
N GLU A 290 12.29 -10.86 -7.62
CA GLU A 290 11.69 -11.71 -8.65
C GLU A 290 10.52 -11.02 -9.38
N SER A 291 9.86 -10.07 -8.72
CA SER A 291 8.72 -9.33 -9.27
C SER A 291 8.87 -7.83 -8.99
N LEU A 292 8.69 -7.02 -10.04
CA LEU A 292 8.62 -5.57 -9.97
C LEU A 292 7.34 -5.10 -10.67
N ASP A 293 6.54 -4.33 -9.97
CA ASP A 293 5.35 -3.68 -10.52
C ASP A 293 5.47 -2.17 -10.28
N VAL A 294 5.66 -1.45 -11.38
CA VAL A 294 5.76 0.00 -11.47
C VAL A 294 4.74 0.51 -12.49
N ASN A 295 3.60 -0.18 -12.61
CA ASN A 295 2.58 0.17 -13.59
C ASN A 295 2.08 1.59 -13.40
N GLU A 296 1.72 1.97 -12.18
CA GLU A 296 1.22 3.31 -11.85
C GLU A 296 2.34 4.25 -11.38
N CYS A 297 3.58 4.03 -11.84
CA CYS A 297 4.68 4.96 -11.61
C CYS A 297 4.78 6.03 -12.71
N LEU A 298 5.53 7.07 -12.41
CA LEU A 298 5.65 8.30 -13.19
C LEU A 298 7.11 8.64 -13.45
N CYS A 299 7.43 9.29 -14.56
CA CYS A 299 8.72 9.93 -14.76
C CYS A 299 8.61 11.42 -14.48
N ARG A 300 9.63 12.04 -13.88
CA ARG A 300 9.67 13.50 -13.77
C ARG A 300 9.83 14.10 -15.15
N TYR A 301 8.94 14.99 -15.55
CA TYR A 301 9.24 15.95 -16.61
C TYR A 301 9.75 17.23 -15.95
N ALA A 302 10.97 17.65 -16.27
CA ALA A 302 11.54 18.83 -15.65
C ALA A 302 12.41 19.61 -16.65
N PRO A 303 12.26 20.94 -16.76
CA PRO A 303 13.23 21.77 -17.46
C PRO A 303 14.61 21.64 -16.80
N GLU A 304 15.68 21.98 -17.54
CA GLU A 304 17.10 21.69 -17.23
C GLU A 304 17.64 22.15 -15.85
N TYR A 305 16.85 22.83 -15.03
CA TYR A 305 17.26 23.41 -13.75
C TYR A 305 17.16 22.48 -12.54
N TYR A 306 16.52 21.31 -12.67
CA TYR A 306 16.32 20.39 -11.56
C TYR A 306 17.44 19.36 -11.42
N SER A 307 17.70 18.93 -10.18
CA SER A 307 18.85 18.10 -9.80
C SER A 307 18.81 16.68 -10.34
N GLU A 308 17.62 16.15 -10.58
CA GLU A 308 17.39 14.77 -11.01
C GLU A 308 16.47 14.70 -12.21
N ASN A 309 16.99 14.16 -13.31
CA ASN A 309 16.26 13.88 -14.54
C ASN A 309 16.61 12.45 -14.98
N LEU A 310 15.74 11.50 -14.64
CA LEU A 310 15.90 10.09 -14.99
C LEU A 310 14.74 9.70 -15.91
N SER A 311 15.04 9.45 -17.19
CA SER A 311 14.04 8.98 -18.15
C SER A 311 13.63 7.53 -17.87
N TRP A 312 12.48 7.11 -18.41
CA TRP A 312 12.08 5.70 -18.40
C TRP A 312 13.11 4.80 -19.10
N ALA A 313 13.65 5.25 -20.25
CA ALA A 313 14.72 4.55 -20.94
C ALA A 313 15.94 4.33 -20.03
N ASP A 314 16.43 5.37 -19.35
CA ASP A 314 17.56 5.28 -18.43
C ASP A 314 17.25 4.36 -17.24
N PHE A 315 16.04 4.44 -16.69
CA PHE A 315 15.59 3.59 -15.59
C PHE A 315 15.64 2.11 -15.99
N PHE A 316 15.05 1.73 -17.13
CA PHE A 316 15.05 0.35 -17.60
C PHE A 316 16.45 -0.15 -17.97
N ASP A 317 17.27 0.68 -18.62
CA ASP A 317 18.64 0.29 -18.97
C ASP A 317 19.51 0.06 -17.74
N LYS A 318 19.46 0.95 -16.74
CA LYS A 318 20.22 0.78 -15.49
C LYS A 318 19.81 -0.47 -14.71
N ILE A 319 18.53 -0.85 -14.77
CA ILE A 319 18.04 -2.11 -14.20
C ILE A 319 18.57 -3.28 -15.03
N TYR A 320 18.44 -3.23 -16.36
CA TYR A 320 18.92 -4.29 -17.26
C TYR A 320 20.42 -4.56 -17.09
N GLU A 321 21.24 -3.52 -16.97
CA GLU A 321 22.69 -3.60 -16.75
C GLU A 321 23.05 -4.36 -15.47
N ALA A 322 22.23 -4.26 -14.43
CA ALA A 322 22.42 -4.98 -13.17
C ALA A 322 22.09 -6.48 -13.25
N ARG A 323 21.58 -6.95 -14.40
CA ARG A 323 21.21 -8.35 -14.66
C ARG A 323 20.34 -8.94 -13.56
N PRO A 324 19.15 -8.38 -13.31
CA PRO A 324 18.29 -8.81 -12.24
C PRO A 324 17.70 -10.19 -12.52
N ARG A 325 17.28 -10.87 -11.45
CA ARG A 325 16.56 -12.15 -11.49
C ARG A 325 15.06 -12.02 -11.66
N LEU A 326 14.59 -10.83 -12.06
CA LEU A 326 13.18 -10.56 -12.32
C LEU A 326 12.61 -11.61 -13.29
N THR A 327 11.52 -12.24 -12.88
CA THR A 327 10.69 -13.16 -13.67
C THR A 327 9.35 -12.53 -14.03
N GLN A 328 8.99 -11.44 -13.35
CA GLN A 328 7.82 -10.63 -13.61
C GLN A 328 8.21 -9.14 -13.56
N LEU A 329 7.80 -8.41 -14.58
CA LEU A 329 7.86 -6.95 -14.64
C LEU A 329 6.53 -6.46 -15.19
N ILE A 330 5.89 -5.54 -14.46
CA ILE A 330 4.70 -4.80 -14.90
C ILE A 330 5.09 -3.33 -14.87
N ALA A 331 4.95 -2.65 -16.01
CA ALA A 331 5.25 -1.23 -16.17
C ALA A 331 4.39 -0.71 -17.32
N GLY A 332 4.11 0.60 -17.34
CA GLY A 332 3.49 1.24 -18.50
C GLY A 332 2.13 1.91 -18.31
N GLY A 333 1.61 1.98 -17.08
CA GLY A 333 0.32 2.61 -16.79
C GLY A 333 -0.87 1.91 -17.43
N SER A 334 -2.06 2.41 -17.14
CA SER A 334 -3.26 2.16 -17.94
C SER A 334 -2.98 2.42 -19.42
N LYS A 335 -3.53 1.58 -20.31
CA LYS A 335 -3.48 1.76 -21.78
C LYS A 335 -4.04 3.09 -22.31
N ALA A 336 -4.61 3.92 -21.43
CA ALA A 336 -4.94 5.31 -21.65
C ALA A 336 -4.14 6.18 -20.65
N PRO A 337 -2.86 6.51 -20.93
CA PRO A 337 -2.05 7.32 -20.04
C PRO A 337 -2.40 8.80 -20.09
N PHE A 338 -2.93 9.28 -21.23
CA PHE A 338 -3.42 10.64 -21.44
C PHE A 338 -4.75 10.82 -20.69
N ILE A 339 -4.70 11.38 -19.49
CA ILE A 339 -5.91 11.68 -18.72
C ILE A 339 -6.48 12.99 -19.25
N ARG A 340 -7.55 12.89 -20.06
CA ARG A 340 -8.39 14.04 -20.40
C ARG A 340 -9.12 14.51 -19.14
N GLU A 341 -8.79 15.67 -18.62
CA GLU A 341 -9.78 16.46 -17.89
C GLU A 341 -10.86 16.90 -18.89
N GLU A 342 -12.14 16.82 -18.51
CA GLU A 342 -13.32 16.89 -19.40
C GLU A 342 -13.54 18.22 -20.16
N TYR A 343 -12.56 19.11 -20.28
CA TYR A 343 -12.75 20.49 -20.78
C TYR A 343 -11.63 21.04 -21.65
N ASP A 344 -11.21 20.33 -22.70
CA ASP A 344 -10.58 21.02 -23.84
C ASP A 344 -11.27 20.66 -25.16
N GLU A 345 -12.15 21.56 -25.61
CA GLU A 345 -12.74 21.55 -26.96
C GLU A 345 -11.66 21.96 -27.98
N GLY A 346 -10.70 21.07 -28.19
CA GLY A 346 -9.59 21.23 -29.11
C GLY A 346 -8.77 19.96 -29.14
N THR A 347 -9.26 18.92 -29.82
CA THR A 347 -8.51 17.69 -30.04
C THR A 347 -7.18 18.01 -30.74
N ASP A 348 -6.06 17.80 -30.06
CA ASP A 348 -4.76 17.71 -30.71
C ASP A 348 -4.72 16.39 -31.51
N ASP A 349 -4.69 16.50 -32.83
CA ASP A 349 -4.63 15.38 -33.78
C ASP A 349 -3.51 14.39 -33.42
N ALA A 350 -2.43 14.84 -32.77
CA ALA A 350 -1.31 13.99 -32.36
C ALA A 350 -1.65 13.03 -31.20
N VAL A 351 -2.44 13.48 -30.23
CA VAL A 351 -2.90 12.65 -29.10
C VAL A 351 -3.86 11.57 -29.61
N ASP A 352 -4.84 11.96 -30.44
CA ASP A 352 -5.81 11.01 -31.02
C ASP A 352 -5.11 9.97 -31.91
N HIS A 353 -4.09 10.37 -32.68
CA HIS A 353 -3.28 9.43 -33.47
C HIS A 353 -2.49 8.46 -32.57
N SER A 354 -1.91 8.92 -31.47
CA SER A 354 -1.19 8.07 -30.51
C SER A 354 -2.11 7.06 -29.82
N LEU A 355 -3.32 7.48 -29.44
CA LEU A 355 -4.36 6.59 -28.91
C LEU A 355 -4.74 5.49 -29.91
N GLN A 356 -4.93 5.84 -31.18
CA GLN A 356 -5.22 4.85 -32.23
C GLN A 356 -4.08 3.83 -32.39
N GLN A 357 -2.81 4.25 -32.23
CA GLN A 357 -1.67 3.33 -32.27
C GLN A 357 -1.67 2.36 -31.07
N LEU A 358 -1.95 2.85 -29.87
CA LEU A 358 -2.05 2.03 -28.64
C LEU A 358 -3.24 1.05 -28.69
N GLU A 359 -4.35 1.44 -29.32
CA GLU A 359 -5.50 0.55 -29.54
C GLU A 359 -5.21 -0.52 -30.59
N ALA A 360 -4.46 -0.18 -31.63
CA ALA A 360 -4.12 -1.08 -32.72
C ALA A 360 -3.03 -2.11 -32.34
N ASP A 361 -2.12 -1.75 -31.43
CA ASP A 361 -1.02 -2.61 -31.00
C ASP A 361 -0.97 -2.73 -29.47
N SER A 362 -1.31 -3.91 -28.96
CA SER A 362 -1.36 -4.19 -27.54
C SER A 362 0.01 -4.28 -26.86
N ASP A 363 1.10 -4.35 -27.63
CA ASP A 363 2.47 -4.44 -27.13
C ASP A 363 3.09 -3.03 -26.94
N LEU A 364 2.48 -1.99 -27.51
CA LEU A 364 2.91 -0.60 -27.31
C LEU A 364 2.47 -0.08 -25.93
N ILE A 365 3.38 0.66 -25.32
CA ILE A 365 3.22 1.26 -24.01
C ILE A 365 3.57 2.74 -24.11
N ALA A 366 2.69 3.60 -23.61
CA ALA A 366 2.99 5.01 -23.39
C ALA A 366 3.25 5.24 -21.90
N PHE A 367 4.48 5.64 -21.59
CA PHE A 367 4.91 5.86 -20.22
C PHE A 367 4.64 7.30 -19.79
N ARG A 368 4.08 7.47 -18.59
CA ARG A 368 3.62 8.78 -18.10
C ARG A 368 4.77 9.65 -17.60
N HIS A 369 4.68 10.94 -17.89
CA HIS A 369 5.51 11.98 -17.32
C HIS A 369 4.67 13.01 -16.56
N MET A 370 5.23 13.52 -15.46
CA MET A 370 4.53 14.44 -14.58
C MET A 370 5.53 15.37 -13.88
N PHE A 371 5.08 16.55 -13.47
CA PHE A 371 5.74 17.34 -12.45
C PHE A 371 4.76 17.77 -11.36
N LEU A 372 5.29 18.17 -10.22
CA LEU A 372 4.50 18.76 -9.15
C LEU A 372 4.65 20.27 -9.17
N ASP A 373 3.52 20.97 -9.10
CA ASP A 373 3.48 22.41 -8.83
C ASP A 373 4.13 22.71 -7.48
N THR A 374 5.01 23.71 -7.44
CA THR A 374 5.81 23.99 -6.25
C THR A 374 5.04 24.65 -5.12
N ASP A 375 3.91 25.28 -5.42
CA ASP A 375 3.14 26.06 -4.45
C ASP A 375 2.12 25.18 -3.73
N TYR A 376 1.44 24.29 -4.46
CA TYR A 376 0.32 23.49 -3.96
C TYR A 376 0.63 21.99 -3.88
N GLY A 377 1.69 21.53 -4.54
CA GLY A 377 2.01 20.10 -4.64
C GLY A 377 1.15 19.33 -5.63
N SER A 378 0.35 20.05 -6.43
CA SER A 378 -0.58 19.51 -7.40
C SER A 378 0.14 18.86 -8.58
N SER A 379 -0.44 17.77 -9.06
CA SER A 379 0.09 17.02 -10.20
C SER A 379 -0.21 17.75 -11.49
N CYS A 380 0.83 18.03 -12.28
CA CYS A 380 0.73 18.63 -13.60
C CYS A 380 1.22 17.61 -14.63
N MET A 381 0.33 17.22 -15.54
CA MET A 381 0.63 16.34 -16.67
C MET A 381 0.80 17.19 -17.94
N ASP A 382 1.68 16.75 -18.83
CA ASP A 382 1.93 17.40 -20.11
C ASP A 382 1.80 16.34 -21.22
N ASP A 383 0.61 16.27 -21.80
CA ASP A 383 0.27 15.28 -22.83
C ASP A 383 1.15 15.43 -24.08
N GLU A 384 1.62 16.65 -24.40
CA GLU A 384 2.50 16.88 -25.55
C GLU A 384 3.85 16.17 -25.36
N VAL A 385 4.39 16.23 -24.14
CA VAL A 385 5.64 15.55 -23.77
C VAL A 385 5.47 14.04 -23.83
N ASP A 386 4.36 13.52 -23.30
CA ASP A 386 4.08 12.08 -23.35
C ASP A 386 3.97 11.57 -24.79
N VAL A 387 3.30 12.32 -25.67
CA VAL A 387 3.22 12.01 -27.11
C VAL A 387 4.59 12.09 -27.79
N GLU A 388 5.37 13.13 -27.51
CA GLU A 388 6.72 13.28 -28.08
C GLU A 388 7.60 12.09 -27.71
N ARG A 389 7.63 11.72 -26.42
CA ARG A 389 8.42 10.61 -25.89
C ARG A 389 7.96 9.26 -26.45
N PHE A 390 6.65 9.05 -26.53
CA PHE A 390 6.07 7.87 -27.15
C PHE A 390 6.54 7.71 -28.60
N HIS A 391 6.53 8.78 -29.40
CA HIS A 391 6.98 8.75 -30.79
C HIS A 391 8.50 8.58 -30.96
N GLN A 392 9.32 9.09 -30.03
CA GLN A 392 10.77 8.82 -30.01
C GLN A 392 11.06 7.31 -29.83
N GLY A 393 10.25 6.64 -29.02
CA GLY A 393 10.27 5.19 -28.80
C GLY A 393 11.51 4.68 -28.05
N ASP A 394 12.30 5.55 -27.43
CA ASP A 394 13.46 5.17 -26.62
C ASP A 394 13.04 4.35 -25.40
N ASP A 395 11.98 4.78 -24.71
CA ASP A 395 11.43 4.11 -23.52
C ASP A 395 10.94 2.70 -23.85
N GLN A 396 10.18 2.54 -24.95
CA GLN A 396 9.72 1.23 -25.43
C GLN A 396 10.90 0.31 -25.76
N ARG A 397 11.93 0.83 -26.47
CA ARG A 397 13.12 0.03 -26.80
C ARG A 397 13.86 -0.44 -25.55
N ALA A 398 13.95 0.38 -24.51
CA ALA A 398 14.60 0.02 -23.25
C ALA A 398 13.76 -0.97 -22.43
N TYR A 399 12.44 -0.75 -22.38
CA TYR A 399 11.49 -1.69 -21.79
C TYR A 399 11.57 -3.06 -22.45
N ASP A 400 11.55 -3.13 -23.78
CA ASP A 400 11.63 -4.39 -24.54
C ASP A 400 12.93 -5.16 -24.25
N ARG A 401 14.05 -4.45 -24.10
CA ARG A 401 15.34 -5.06 -23.69
C ARG A 401 15.23 -5.71 -22.32
N LEU A 402 14.70 -4.99 -21.33
CA LEU A 402 14.54 -5.52 -19.98
C LEU A 402 13.52 -6.68 -19.95
N MET A 403 12.40 -6.55 -20.65
CA MET A 403 11.40 -7.60 -20.77
C MET A 403 11.92 -8.85 -21.47
N GLY A 404 12.84 -8.71 -22.44
CA GLY A 404 13.56 -9.82 -23.03
C GLY A 404 14.29 -10.65 -21.96
N LEU A 405 15.05 -9.98 -21.09
CA LEU A 405 15.74 -10.63 -19.96
C LEU A 405 14.75 -11.28 -18.97
N VAL A 406 13.64 -10.61 -18.66
CA VAL A 406 12.60 -11.15 -17.77
C VAL A 406 11.98 -12.44 -18.35
N LYS A 407 11.71 -12.47 -19.66
CA LYS A 407 11.20 -13.67 -20.36
C LYS A 407 12.21 -14.81 -20.34
N GLU A 408 13.50 -14.51 -20.51
CA GLU A 408 14.59 -15.50 -20.40
C GLU A 408 14.68 -16.10 -18.99
N ASN A 409 14.65 -15.25 -17.95
CA ASN A 409 14.68 -15.66 -16.56
C ASN A 409 13.50 -16.58 -16.22
N ARG A 410 12.29 -16.21 -16.65
CA ARG A 410 11.06 -17.00 -16.43
C ARG A 410 11.16 -18.39 -17.05
N ALA A 411 11.60 -18.48 -18.30
CA ALA A 411 11.80 -19.76 -18.98
C ALA A 411 12.88 -20.63 -18.31
N GLY A 412 13.92 -20.01 -17.74
CA GLY A 412 14.95 -20.70 -16.96
C GLY A 412 14.45 -21.24 -15.61
N PHE A 413 13.53 -20.53 -14.97
CA PHE A 413 12.90 -20.95 -13.72
C PHE A 413 11.99 -22.17 -13.94
N ASP A 414 11.11 -22.14 -14.94
CA ASP A 414 10.19 -23.23 -15.25
C ASP A 414 10.91 -24.55 -15.56
N ARG A 415 12.09 -24.49 -16.17
CA ARG A 415 12.93 -25.67 -16.46
C ARG A 415 13.59 -26.30 -15.24
N LYS A 416 13.71 -25.57 -14.12
CA LYS A 416 14.29 -26.10 -12.86
C LYS A 416 13.25 -26.73 -11.93
N CYS A 417 11.96 -26.48 -12.18
CA CYS A 417 10.84 -26.99 -11.38
C CYS A 417 10.18 -28.25 -11.95
N ILE A 418 10.66 -28.74 -13.10
CA ILE A 418 10.35 -30.06 -13.68
C ILE A 418 11.50 -31.01 -13.34
#